data_AF-A0A524FSI9-F1
#
_entry.id   AF-A0A524FSI9-F1
#
_cell.length_a   1.000
_cell.length_b   1.000
_cell.length_c   1.000
_cell.angle_alpha   90.00
_cell.angle_beta   90.00
_cell.angle_gamma   90.00
#
_symmetry.space_group_name_H-M   'P 1'
#
loop_
_entity.id
_entity.type
_entity.pdbx_description
1 polymer ?
#
loop_
_entity_poly.entity_id
_entity_poly.type
_entity_poly.pdbx_seq_one_letter_code
_entity_poly.pdbx_strand_id
1 'polypeptide(L)'
;MSDEWLNLYETALNKNEAYAKAADWWTGDFIFIVKASGSLDHDIMGFIGLTHGKCTGVKPIVSESEFEIVPPGGSSSSPGKTAVEYTYEATQDTWISIIKGELDP
;
A
#
# COMPACT_ATOMS: atom_id res chain seq x y z
N MET A 1 0.54 -9.02 4.38
CA MET A 1 1.24 -9.26 3.09
C MET A 1 2.63 -9.77 3.40
N SER A 2 3.23 -10.67 2.61
CA SER A 2 4.57 -11.20 2.96
C SER A 2 5.65 -10.15 2.74
N ASP A 3 6.70 -10.21 3.58
CA ASP A 3 7.90 -9.37 3.41
C ASP A 3 8.54 -9.54 2.04
N GLU A 4 8.61 -10.78 1.54
CA GLU A 4 9.20 -11.09 0.24
C GLU A 4 8.47 -10.36 -0.90
N TRP A 5 7.14 -10.41 -0.92
CA TRP A 5 6.36 -9.76 -1.96
C TRP A 5 6.50 -8.24 -1.90
N LEU A 6 6.45 -7.67 -0.69
CA LEU A 6 6.62 -6.24 -0.46
C LEU A 6 7.99 -5.74 -0.94
N ASN A 7 9.06 -6.47 -0.63
CA ASN A 7 10.43 -6.12 -1.06
C ASN A 7 10.58 -6.20 -2.60
N LEU A 8 9.93 -7.18 -3.23
CA LEU A 8 9.89 -7.28 -4.69
C LEU A 8 9.13 -6.09 -5.31
N TYR A 9 8.01 -5.69 -4.69
CA TYR A 9 7.22 -4.56 -5.14
C TYR A 9 7.97 -3.23 -5.00
N GLU A 10 8.61 -2.97 -3.85
CA GLU A 10 9.50 -1.83 -3.65
C GLU A 10 10.58 -1.77 -4.73
N THR A 11 11.25 -2.90 -4.99
CA THR A 11 12.28 -3.01 -6.02
C THR A 11 11.74 -2.70 -7.42
N ALA A 12 10.54 -3.19 -7.75
CA ALA A 12 9.91 -2.97 -9.04
C ALA A 12 9.52 -1.49 -9.24
N LEU A 13 8.92 -0.86 -8.23
CA LEU A 13 8.60 0.57 -8.25
C LEU A 13 9.85 1.43 -8.45
N ASN A 14 10.89 1.17 -7.65
CA ASN A 14 12.09 2.00 -7.66
C ASN A 14 12.92 1.86 -8.95
N LYS A 15 12.75 0.77 -9.70
CA LYS A 15 13.38 0.53 -11.01
C LYS A 15 12.52 0.99 -12.20
N ASN A 16 11.26 1.37 -11.99
CA ASN A 16 10.34 1.73 -13.06
C ASN A 16 10.40 3.24 -13.34
N GLU A 17 11.05 3.63 -14.43
CA GLU A 17 11.16 5.04 -14.85
C GLU A 17 9.82 5.67 -15.24
N ALA A 18 8.90 4.90 -15.81
CA ALA A 18 7.59 5.41 -16.21
C ALA A 18 6.76 5.75 -14.98
N TYR A 19 6.77 4.87 -13.98
CA TYR A 19 6.18 5.13 -12.67
C TYR A 19 6.81 6.36 -12.01
N ALA A 20 8.15 6.43 -11.96
CA ALA A 20 8.85 7.54 -11.33
C ALA A 20 8.45 8.90 -11.92
N LYS A 21 8.32 8.98 -13.26
CA LYS A 21 7.86 10.20 -13.94
C LYS A 21 6.39 10.52 -13.66
N ALA A 22 5.52 9.53 -13.66
CA ALA A 22 4.08 9.73 -13.43
C ALA A 22 3.77 10.17 -11.99
N ALA A 23 4.54 9.69 -11.02
CA ALA A 23 4.36 9.93 -9.59
C ALA A 23 5.36 10.95 -9.01
N ASP A 24 6.08 11.70 -9.84
CA ASP A 24 7.08 12.69 -9.40
C ASP A 24 6.49 13.80 -8.51
N TRP A 25 5.20 14.07 -8.63
CA TRP A 25 4.47 15.05 -7.82
C TRP A 25 3.82 14.45 -6.56
N TRP A 26 3.77 13.13 -6.44
CA TRP A 26 3.04 12.45 -5.38
C TRP A 26 3.85 12.40 -4.08
N THR A 27 3.19 12.66 -2.96
CA THR A 27 3.66 12.33 -1.62
C THR A 27 2.48 11.76 -0.86
N GLY A 28 2.68 10.62 -0.21
CA GLY A 28 1.64 10.01 0.59
C GLY A 28 1.89 8.54 0.81
N ASP A 29 2.01 8.19 2.09
CA ASP A 29 2.12 6.81 2.53
C ASP A 29 0.73 6.19 2.66
N PHE A 30 0.62 4.89 2.37
CA PHE A 30 -0.67 4.21 2.41
C PHE A 30 -0.59 2.77 2.90
N ILE A 31 -1.72 2.25 3.35
CA ILE A 31 -1.92 0.81 3.53
C ILE A 31 -2.69 0.27 2.33
N PHE A 32 -2.12 -0.76 1.70
CA PHE A 32 -2.81 -1.57 0.71
C PHE A 32 -3.51 -2.74 1.41
N ILE A 33 -4.83 -2.83 1.24
CA ILE A 33 -5.68 -3.78 1.95
C ILE A 33 -6.38 -4.67 0.92
N VAL A 34 -6.10 -5.97 1.00
CA VAL A 34 -6.81 -7.01 0.28
C VAL A 34 -7.76 -7.69 1.25
N LYS A 35 -9.05 -7.39 1.15
CA LYS A 35 -10.08 -8.01 1.98
C LYS A 35 -10.31 -9.46 1.57
N ALA A 36 -10.51 -10.32 2.55
CA ALA A 36 -10.80 -11.73 2.35
C ALA A 36 -12.01 -11.91 1.43
N SER A 37 -11.81 -12.62 0.32
CA SER A 37 -12.85 -13.09 -0.58
C SER A 37 -12.35 -14.30 -1.36
N GLY A 38 -13.26 -15.08 -1.94
CA GLY A 38 -12.91 -16.22 -2.77
C GLY A 38 -11.99 -17.23 -2.08
N SER A 39 -10.73 -17.26 -2.49
CA SER A 39 -9.70 -18.21 -2.00
C SER A 39 -8.95 -17.73 -0.75
N LEU A 40 -9.12 -16.46 -0.38
CA LEU A 40 -8.42 -15.83 0.73
C LEU A 40 -9.26 -15.92 2.00
N ASP A 41 -8.70 -16.47 3.07
CA ASP A 41 -9.37 -16.75 4.34
C ASP A 41 -9.22 -15.63 5.40
N HIS A 42 -8.30 -14.69 5.19
CA HIS A 42 -8.07 -13.54 6.07
C HIS A 42 -7.60 -12.31 5.29
N ASP A 43 -7.85 -11.12 5.83
CA ASP A 43 -7.40 -9.86 5.23
C ASP A 43 -5.86 -9.81 5.18
N ILE A 44 -5.32 -9.32 4.06
CA ILE A 44 -3.89 -9.14 3.88
C ILE A 44 -3.61 -7.65 3.70
N MET A 45 -2.73 -7.12 4.56
CA MET A 45 -2.38 -5.70 4.56
C MET A 45 -0.87 -5.49 4.39
N GLY A 46 -0.50 -4.37 3.80
CA GLY A 46 0.90 -3.94 3.67
C GLY A 46 1.01 -2.42 3.61
N PHE A 47 1.95 -1.88 4.38
CA PHE A 47 2.36 -0.48 4.28
C PHE A 47 3.26 -0.28 3.07
N ILE A 48 3.00 0.79 2.34
CA ILE A 48 3.81 1.26 1.21
C ILE A 48 4.03 2.75 1.39
N GLY A 49 5.29 3.13 1.60
CA GLY A 49 5.71 4.52 1.65
C GLY A 49 6.08 5.03 0.27
N LEU A 50 5.55 6.19 -0.14
CA LEU A 50 5.78 6.77 -1.46
C LEU A 50 6.09 8.26 -1.38
N THR A 51 7.10 8.69 -2.13
CA THR A 51 7.44 10.10 -2.30
C THR A 51 8.16 10.33 -3.63
N HIS A 52 7.69 11.29 -4.41
CA HIS A 52 8.28 11.78 -5.66
C HIS A 52 8.77 10.64 -6.58
N GLY A 53 7.86 9.71 -6.91
CA GLY A 53 8.17 8.59 -7.81
C GLY A 53 9.07 7.49 -7.24
N LYS A 54 9.32 7.50 -5.93
CA LYS A 54 10.09 6.46 -5.23
C LYS A 54 9.27 5.81 -4.12
N CYS A 55 9.52 4.52 -3.92
CA CYS A 55 9.10 3.81 -2.73
C CYS A 55 10.17 4.00 -1.65
N THR A 56 9.76 4.56 -0.52
CA THR A 56 10.65 4.93 0.61
C THR A 56 10.72 3.85 1.69
N GLY A 57 9.82 2.87 1.62
CA GLY A 57 9.85 1.68 2.46
C GLY A 57 8.56 0.90 2.39
N VAL A 58 8.63 -0.35 2.85
CA VAL A 58 7.50 -1.27 2.92
C VAL A 58 7.50 -2.00 4.27
N LYS A 59 6.31 -2.38 4.74
CA LYS A 59 6.18 -3.15 5.99
C LYS A 59 4.93 -4.03 5.94
N PRO A 60 4.97 -5.30 6.34
CA PRO A 60 3.74 -6.03 6.63
C PRO A 60 2.93 -5.34 7.71
N ILE A 61 1.61 -5.41 7.58
CA ILE A 61 0.65 -5.01 8.60
C ILE A 61 -0.21 -6.22 8.90
N VAL A 62 -0.31 -6.60 10.17
CA VAL A 62 -1.07 -7.80 10.59
C VAL A 62 -2.52 -7.42 10.93
N SER A 63 -2.76 -6.19 11.40
CA SER A 63 -4.11 -5.71 11.70
C SER A 63 -4.27 -4.20 11.55
N GLU A 64 -5.53 -3.75 11.42
CA GLU A 64 -5.89 -2.31 11.40
C GLU A 64 -5.49 -1.56 12.68
N SER A 65 -5.19 -2.27 13.77
CA SER A 65 -4.73 -1.65 15.02
C SER A 65 -3.29 -1.13 14.94
N GLU A 66 -2.51 -1.55 13.93
CA GLU A 66 -1.10 -1.19 13.77
C GLU A 66 -0.86 0.11 12.99
N PHE A 67 -1.90 0.71 12.40
CA PHE A 67 -1.77 1.97 11.69
C PHE A 67 -2.82 3.00 12.11
N GLU A 68 -2.55 4.25 11.78
CA GLU A 68 -3.43 5.38 12.04
C GLU A 68 -3.47 6.26 10.79
N ILE A 69 -4.69 6.54 10.30
CA ILE A 69 -4.86 7.47 9.18
C ILE A 69 -4.74 8.89 9.73
N VAL A 70 -3.81 9.65 9.17
CA VAL A 70 -3.48 11.02 9.57
C VAL A 70 -3.64 11.98 8.40
N PRO A 71 -3.83 13.29 8.66
CA PRO A 71 -3.73 14.30 7.61
C PRO A 71 -2.33 14.29 6.96
N PRO A 72 -2.18 14.85 5.74
CA PRO A 72 -0.89 14.90 5.08
C PRO A 72 0.21 15.56 5.92
N GLY A 73 1.36 14.89 6.03
CA GLY A 73 2.46 15.30 6.91
C GLY A 73 2.19 15.17 8.41
N GLY A 74 1.09 14.52 8.79
CA GLY A 74 0.74 14.23 10.18
C GLY A 74 1.61 13.14 10.79
N SER A 75 1.48 12.95 12.10
CA SER A 75 2.13 11.87 12.85
C SER A 75 1.08 11.13 13.66
N SER A 76 1.31 9.83 13.86
CA SER A 76 0.41 9.01 14.69
C SER A 76 0.32 9.59 16.10
N SER A 77 -0.90 9.75 16.61
CA SER A 77 -1.13 10.12 18.01
C SER A 77 -0.86 8.95 18.96
N SER A 78 -0.90 7.72 18.43
CA SER A 78 -0.67 6.48 19.17
C SER A 78 0.80 6.01 19.05
N PRO A 79 1.49 5.74 20.17
CA PRO A 79 2.84 5.18 20.14
C PRO A 79 2.90 3.85 19.37
N GLY A 80 3.88 3.71 18.48
CA GLY A 80 4.16 2.47 17.76
C GLY A 80 3.27 2.15 16.56
N LYS A 81 2.23 2.96 16.29
CA LYS A 81 1.45 2.82 15.05
C LYS A 81 2.12 3.48 13.86
N THR A 82 1.98 2.86 12.70
CA THR A 82 2.40 3.43 11.42
C THR A 82 1.40 4.51 11.00
N ALA A 83 1.86 5.76 10.87
CA ALA A 83 1.05 6.83 10.33
C ALA A 83 0.94 6.69 8.81
N VAL A 84 -0.26 6.83 8.26
CA VAL A 84 -0.52 6.79 6.81
C VAL A 84 -1.51 7.86 6.42
N GLU A 85 -1.43 8.33 5.19
CA GLU A 85 -2.35 9.35 4.67
C GLU A 85 -3.56 8.72 3.95
N TYR A 86 -3.38 7.51 3.41
CA TYR A 86 -4.40 6.84 2.62
C TYR A 86 -4.53 5.35 2.96
N THR A 87 -5.70 4.80 2.65
CA THR A 87 -5.90 3.35 2.53
C THR A 87 -6.50 3.07 1.16
N TYR A 88 -5.98 2.03 0.51
CA TYR A 88 -6.58 1.47 -0.70
C TYR A 88 -7.07 0.09 -0.37
N GLU A 89 -8.39 -0.10 -0.43
CA GLU A 89 -9.06 -1.31 0.04
C GLU A 89 -10.03 -1.84 -1.02
N ALA A 90 -9.91 -3.14 -1.30
CA ALA A 90 -10.89 -3.88 -2.08
C ALA A 90 -10.81 -5.37 -1.75
N THR A 91 -11.82 -6.14 -2.19
CA THR A 91 -11.78 -7.62 -2.09
C THR A 91 -10.71 -8.21 -3.00
N GLN A 92 -10.24 -9.43 -2.71
CA GLN A 92 -9.29 -10.14 -3.56
C GLN A 92 -9.76 -10.19 -5.03
N ASP A 93 -11.04 -10.47 -5.26
CA ASP A 93 -11.62 -10.58 -6.60
C ASP A 93 -11.64 -9.24 -7.35
N THR A 94 -11.93 -8.15 -6.63
CA THR A 94 -11.87 -6.79 -7.18
C THR A 94 -10.43 -6.41 -7.56
N TRP A 95 -9.45 -6.67 -6.69
CA TRP A 95 -8.05 -6.39 -7.01
C TRP A 95 -7.56 -7.19 -8.22
N ILE A 96 -7.95 -8.46 -8.34
CA ILE A 96 -7.63 -9.27 -9.52
C ILE A 96 -8.20 -8.64 -10.79
N SER A 97 -9.45 -8.16 -10.74
CA SER A 97 -10.10 -7.50 -11.88
C SER A 97 -9.36 -6.22 -12.30
N ILE A 98 -8.93 -5.41 -11.31
CA ILE A 98 -8.14 -4.19 -11.54
C ILE A 98 -6.79 -4.53 -12.18
N ILE A 99 -6.06 -5.50 -11.65
CA ILE A 99 -4.74 -5.89 -12.15
C ILE A 99 -4.82 -6.44 -13.59
N LYS A 100 -5.93 -7.09 -13.95
CA LYS A 100 -6.17 -7.57 -15.31
C LYS A 100 -6.62 -6.46 -16.28
N GLY A 101 -6.90 -5.25 -15.78
CA GLY A 101 -7.49 -4.16 -16.58
C GLY A 101 -8.96 -4.40 -16.96
N GLU A 102 -9.65 -5.27 -16.22
CA GLU A 102 -11.09 -5.54 -16.39
C GLU A 102 -11.95 -4.51 -15.62
N LEU A 103 -11.35 -3.81 -14.66
CA LEU A 103 -11.92 -2.71 -13.90
C LEU A 103 -10.90 -1.59 -13.77
N ASP A 104 -11.28 -0.36 -14.10
CA ASP A 104 -10.41 0.80 -13.89
C ASP A 104 -10.29 1.14 -12.39
N PRO A 105 -9.07 1.38 -11.88
CA PRO A 105 -8.81 1.72 -10.48
C PRO A 105 -9.29 3.13 -10.09
#